data_AF-A0A2T4DPV0-F1
#
_entry.id   AF-A0A2T4DPV0-F1
#
_cell.length_a   1.000
_cell.length_b   1.000
_cell.length_c   1.000
_cell.angle_alpha   90.00
_cell.angle_beta   90.00
_cell.angle_gamma   90.00
#
_symmetry.space_group_name_H-M   'P 1'
#
loop_
_entity.id
_entity.type
_entity.pdbx_description
1 polymer ?
#
loop_
_entity_poly.entity_id
_entity_poly.type
_entity_poly.pdbx_seq_one_letter_code
_entity_poly.pdbx_strand_id
1 'polypeptide(L)'
;MEHNHKQGAEQSNPDKSLSSNGQYYCPMLCEGDKKYNKPGDCPVCGMDLVKEQKASDKIATEYTCPMHPEIIRDEPGSCPICGMDLEPVDVTKEDQEDEKEALKKLSRKFWIATIFTIPVLFLSMAQYVGIDISLFIDEKTNGWIQFILSTPV
;
A
#
# COMPACT_ATOMS: atom_id res chain seq x y z
N MET A 1 14.10 53.02 -5.57
CA MET A 1 13.19 51.91 -5.88
C MET A 1 13.44 50.84 -4.83
N GLU A 2 12.96 51.12 -3.63
CA GLU A 2 12.97 50.20 -2.51
C GLU A 2 11.73 49.30 -2.65
N HIS A 3 11.95 47.99 -2.69
CA HIS A 3 10.90 47.03 -2.39
C HIS A 3 11.37 46.16 -1.23
N ASN A 4 10.77 46.47 -0.09
CA ASN A 4 10.74 45.73 1.14
C ASN A 4 9.97 44.42 0.92
N HIS A 5 10.54 43.30 1.37
CA HIS A 5 9.76 42.14 1.78
C HIS A 5 10.33 41.64 3.12
N LYS A 6 9.73 42.13 4.22
CA LYS A 6 9.59 41.36 5.46
C LYS A 6 8.26 40.61 5.41
N GLN A 7 8.31 39.32 5.75
CA GLN A 7 7.27 38.41 6.27
C GLN A 7 7.77 37.00 5.89
N GLY A 8 7.98 36.02 6.78
CA GLY A 8 7.31 35.68 8.03
C GLY A 8 6.80 34.24 7.90
N ALA A 9 6.91 33.44 8.97
CA ALA A 9 6.52 32.03 9.07
C ALA A 9 7.44 31.05 8.30
N GLU A 10 7.78 29.85 8.76
CA GLU A 10 7.08 28.98 9.69
C GLU A 10 8.13 28.09 10.39
N GLN A 11 7.96 27.86 11.68
CA GLN A 11 8.62 26.76 12.36
C GLN A 11 8.08 25.45 11.75
N SER A 12 8.92 24.69 11.07
CA SER A 12 8.73 23.24 10.97
C SER A 12 9.89 22.58 11.68
N ASN A 13 9.65 22.25 12.94
CA ASN A 13 10.35 21.18 13.65
C ASN A 13 10.08 19.86 12.90
N PRO A 14 11.10 19.07 12.53
CA PRO A 14 10.98 17.63 12.57
C PRO A 14 11.92 17.12 13.65
N ASP A 15 11.34 17.01 14.84
CA ASP A 15 11.66 15.95 15.78
C ASP A 15 11.57 14.61 15.04
N LYS A 16 12.55 13.74 15.27
CA LYS A 16 12.60 12.33 14.85
C LYS A 16 12.60 12.07 13.34
N SER A 17 13.74 11.63 12.85
CA SER A 17 13.91 10.18 12.65
C SER A 17 15.38 9.83 12.47
N LEU A 18 15.75 8.79 13.22
CA LEU A 18 16.84 7.86 12.96
C LEU A 18 17.99 8.35 12.09
N SER A 19 19.11 8.60 12.78
CA SER A 19 20.47 8.38 12.27
C SER A 19 20.51 7.08 11.48
N SER A 20 20.28 7.18 10.18
CA SER A 20 20.59 6.14 9.22
C SER A 20 21.78 6.65 8.44
N ASN A 21 22.88 5.90 8.49
CA ASN A 21 24.10 6.07 7.69
C ASN A 21 23.78 5.87 6.19
N GLY A 22 22.81 6.61 5.66
CA GLY A 22 22.46 6.66 4.26
C GLY A 22 23.39 7.64 3.56
N GLN A 23 23.82 7.29 2.36
CA GLN A 23 24.47 8.23 1.46
C GLN A 23 23.37 9.10 0.84
N TYR A 24 23.57 10.40 0.84
CA TYR A 24 22.68 11.39 0.25
C TYR A 24 23.36 11.96 -1.00
N TYR A 25 22.60 12.19 -2.06
CA TYR A 25 23.12 12.75 -3.30
C TYR A 25 22.37 14.03 -3.67
N CYS A 26 23.04 14.91 -4.43
CA CYS A 26 22.42 16.11 -4.96
C CYS A 26 21.74 15.79 -6.29
N PRO A 27 20.40 15.96 -6.44
CA PRO A 27 19.69 15.65 -7.68
C PRO A 27 20.16 16.42 -8.91
N MET A 28 20.80 17.58 -8.70
CA MET A 28 21.40 18.39 -9.76
C MET A 28 22.83 17.98 -10.14
N LEU A 29 23.41 16.99 -9.45
CA LEU A 29 24.77 16.48 -9.70
C LEU A 29 25.83 17.61 -9.71
N CYS A 30 25.71 18.62 -8.83
CA CYS A 30 26.60 19.78 -8.81
C CYS A 30 28.09 19.43 -8.60
N GLU A 31 28.36 18.35 -7.86
CA GLU A 31 29.70 17.80 -7.67
C GLU A 31 29.84 16.41 -8.33
N GLY A 32 29.03 16.13 -9.38
CA GLY A 32 28.95 14.82 -10.02
C GLY A 32 28.36 13.74 -9.09
N ASP A 33 29.07 12.62 -8.93
CA ASP A 33 28.64 11.46 -8.13
C ASP A 33 28.99 11.56 -6.64
N LYS A 34 29.40 12.73 -6.15
CA LYS A 34 29.79 12.90 -4.75
C LYS A 34 28.58 12.75 -3.82
N LYS A 35 28.68 11.78 -2.91
CA LYS A 35 27.66 11.47 -1.89
C LYS A 35 28.04 12.03 -0.53
N TYR A 36 27.04 12.48 0.22
CA TYR A 36 27.18 13.03 1.57
C TYR A 36 26.62 12.02 2.58
N ASN A 37 27.12 12.05 3.83
CA ASN A 37 26.68 11.12 4.89
C ASN A 37 25.76 11.79 5.91
N LYS A 38 25.31 13.03 5.64
CA LYS A 38 24.46 13.81 6.52
C LYS A 38 23.24 14.28 5.73
N PRO A 39 22.03 14.19 6.31
CA PRO A 39 20.87 14.86 5.76
C PRO A 39 21.05 16.39 5.87
N GLY A 40 20.48 17.13 4.94
CA GLY A 40 20.49 18.60 4.91
C GLY A 40 20.61 19.14 3.49
N ASP A 41 20.83 20.45 3.38
CA ASP A 41 20.97 21.15 2.10
C ASP A 41 22.33 20.92 1.44
N CYS A 42 22.34 20.86 0.11
CA CYS A 42 23.57 20.81 -0.69
C CYS A 42 24.34 22.12 -0.55
N PRO A 43 25.65 22.10 -0.23
CA PRO A 43 26.45 23.31 -0.02
C PRO A 43 26.72 24.11 -1.32
N VAL A 44 26.40 23.55 -2.49
CA VAL A 44 26.63 24.20 -3.79
C VAL A 44 25.36 24.88 -4.31
N CYS A 45 24.23 24.18 -4.33
CA CYS A 45 22.98 24.68 -4.89
C CYS A 45 21.92 25.05 -3.83
N GLY A 46 22.14 24.72 -2.55
CA GLY A 46 21.23 25.06 -1.46
C GLY A 46 19.89 24.31 -1.47
N MET A 47 19.80 23.20 -2.21
CA MET A 47 18.61 22.34 -2.23
C MET A 47 18.82 21.09 -1.39
N ASP A 48 17.73 20.54 -0.86
CA ASP A 48 17.74 19.34 -0.02
C ASP A 48 18.42 18.15 -0.71
N LEU A 49 19.35 17.52 0.01
CA LEU A 49 19.97 16.28 -0.42
C LEU A 49 18.99 15.12 -0.26
N VAL A 50 18.85 14.33 -1.33
CA VAL A 50 17.95 13.17 -1.34
C VAL A 50 18.73 11.94 -0.88
N LYS A 51 18.11 11.13 -0.01
CA LYS A 51 18.70 9.87 0.45
C LYS A 51 18.76 8.88 -0.70
N GLU A 52 19.92 8.26 -0.90
CA GLU A 52 20.07 7.17 -1.84
C GLU A 52 19.46 5.90 -1.25
N GLN A 53 18.40 5.41 -1.88
CA GLN A 53 17.83 4.11 -1.59
C GLN A 53 18.78 3.07 -2.17
N LYS A 54 19.69 2.53 -1.33
CA LYS A 54 20.58 1.46 -1.76
C LYS A 54 19.75 0.25 -2.18
N ALA A 55 19.93 -0.18 -3.43
CA ALA A 55 19.36 -1.40 -4.02
C ALA A 55 19.77 -2.72 -3.33
N SER A 56 20.36 -2.68 -2.14
CA SER A 56 20.84 -3.88 -1.43
C SER A 56 19.73 -4.66 -0.73
N ASP A 57 18.53 -4.07 -0.58
CA ASP A 57 17.32 -4.75 -0.08
C ASP A 57 16.32 -5.10 -1.19
N LYS A 58 16.77 -5.05 -2.46
CA LYS A 58 16.04 -5.59 -3.60
C LYS A 58 16.42 -7.06 -3.75
N ILE A 59 15.59 -7.95 -3.21
CA ILE A 59 15.71 -9.38 -3.49
C ILE A 59 14.76 -9.67 -4.64
N ALA A 60 15.27 -9.53 -5.85
CA ALA A 60 14.55 -9.98 -7.04
C ALA A 60 14.49 -11.51 -7.02
N THR A 61 13.39 -12.06 -6.52
CA THR A 61 13.09 -13.50 -6.57
C THR A 61 12.48 -13.92 -7.89
N GLU A 62 11.91 -12.99 -8.63
CA GLU A 62 11.22 -13.25 -9.89
C GLU A 62 11.68 -12.24 -10.95
N TYR A 63 11.73 -12.69 -12.20
CA TYR A 63 12.13 -11.93 -13.37
C TYR A 63 11.03 -12.03 -14.42
N THR A 64 10.67 -10.92 -15.04
CA THR A 64 9.61 -10.84 -16.03
C THR A 64 10.07 -10.19 -17.33
N CYS A 65 9.47 -10.59 -18.45
CA CYS A 65 9.76 -9.97 -19.73
C CYS A 65 8.90 -8.70 -19.91
N PRO A 66 9.48 -7.53 -20.23
CA PRO A 66 8.71 -6.29 -20.39
C PRO A 66 7.67 -6.34 -21.51
N MET A 67 7.85 -7.25 -22.48
CA MET A 67 6.92 -7.46 -23.60
C MET A 67 5.94 -8.62 -23.36
N HIS A 68 6.26 -9.54 -22.45
CA HIS A 68 5.47 -10.75 -22.19
C HIS A 68 5.37 -10.95 -20.67
N PRO A 69 4.52 -10.17 -19.98
CA PRO A 69 4.41 -10.20 -18.52
C PRO A 69 3.91 -11.54 -17.97
N GLU A 70 3.32 -12.39 -18.83
CA GLU A 70 2.93 -13.76 -18.50
C GLU A 70 4.13 -14.68 -18.24
N ILE A 71 5.34 -14.29 -18.65
CA ILE A 71 6.56 -15.04 -18.39
C ILE A 71 7.20 -14.51 -17.11
N ILE A 72 7.07 -15.31 -16.06
CA ILE A 72 7.73 -15.09 -14.76
C ILE A 72 8.73 -16.24 -14.56
N ARG A 73 9.97 -15.90 -14.20
CA ARG A 73 11.06 -16.86 -13.96
C ARG A 73 11.80 -16.53 -12.68
N ASP A 74 12.28 -17.54 -11.97
CA ASP A 74 13.06 -17.34 -10.74
C ASP A 74 14.53 -16.99 -11.02
N GLU A 75 14.97 -17.10 -12.28
CA GLU A 75 16.36 -16.89 -12.69
C GLU A 75 16.47 -15.81 -13.78
N PRO A 76 17.57 -15.04 -13.78
CA PRO A 76 17.87 -14.12 -14.87
C PRO A 76 18.15 -14.92 -16.15
N GLY A 77 17.69 -14.39 -17.29
CA GLY A 77 17.90 -15.03 -18.58
C GLY A 77 17.11 -14.33 -19.68
N SER A 78 17.07 -14.95 -20.86
CA SER A 78 16.35 -14.41 -22.01
C SER A 78 14.95 -14.98 -22.11
N CYS A 79 13.99 -14.14 -22.49
CA CYS A 79 12.61 -14.50 -22.72
C CYS A 79 12.50 -15.51 -23.89
N PRO A 80 11.82 -16.66 -23.71
CA PRO A 80 11.70 -17.70 -24.74
C PRO A 80 10.81 -17.30 -25.93
N ILE A 81 10.02 -16.23 -25.82
CA ILE A 81 9.15 -15.77 -26.91
C ILE A 81 9.84 -14.71 -27.77
N CYS A 82 10.42 -13.68 -27.16
CA CYS A 82 11.01 -12.55 -27.89
C CYS A 82 12.54 -12.46 -27.82
N GLY A 83 13.20 -13.29 -27.01
CA GLY A 83 14.66 -13.31 -26.88
C GLY A 83 15.26 -12.13 -26.12
N MET A 84 14.45 -11.22 -25.54
CA MET A 84 14.94 -10.11 -24.72
C MET A 84 15.25 -10.56 -23.30
N ASP A 85 16.19 -9.90 -22.62
CA ASP A 85 16.53 -10.17 -21.22
C ASP A 85 15.34 -9.93 -20.29
N LEU A 86 15.19 -10.81 -19.31
CA LEU A 86 14.18 -10.71 -18.26
C LEU A 86 14.66 -9.70 -17.21
N GLU A 87 13.75 -8.81 -16.80
CA GLU A 87 14.02 -7.81 -15.79
C GLU A 87 13.53 -8.28 -14.41
N PRO A 88 14.29 -8.00 -13.34
CA PRO A 88 13.89 -8.36 -11.99
C PRO A 88 12.61 -7.64 -11.57
N VAL A 89 11.66 -8.39 -11.00
CA VAL A 89 10.51 -7.84 -10.32
C VAL A 89 11.00 -7.33 -8.96
N ASP A 90 10.99 -6.00 -8.81
CA ASP A 90 11.37 -5.32 -7.57
C ASP A 90 10.33 -5.60 -6.46
N VAL A 91 10.54 -6.67 -5.69
CA VAL A 91 9.85 -6.87 -4.41
C VAL A 91 10.79 -6.45 -3.28
N THR A 92 10.54 -5.26 -2.71
CA THR A 92 11.27 -4.87 -1.50
C THR A 92 10.64 -5.58 -0.29
N LYS A 93 11.48 -6.02 0.64
CA LYS A 93 11.01 -6.69 1.87
C LYS A 93 10.26 -5.74 2.79
N GLU A 94 10.62 -4.46 2.79
CA GLU A 94 9.95 -3.42 3.57
C GLU A 94 8.52 -3.20 3.04
N ASP A 95 8.34 -3.11 1.71
CA ASP A 95 7.01 -2.98 1.10
C ASP A 95 6.13 -4.22 1.35
N GLN A 96 6.71 -5.42 1.44
CA GLN A 96 5.94 -6.64 1.74
C GLN A 96 5.36 -6.68 3.16
N GLU A 97 6.08 -6.17 4.16
CA GLU A 97 5.57 -6.14 5.53
C GLU A 97 4.46 -5.10 5.66
N ASP A 98 4.66 -3.90 5.11
CA ASP A 98 3.68 -2.81 5.11
C ASP A 98 2.42 -3.17 4.30
N GLU A 99 2.57 -3.80 3.13
CA GLU A 99 1.44 -4.25 2.32
C GLU A 99 0.68 -5.38 3.02
N LYS A 100 1.37 -6.38 3.61
CA LYS A 100 0.69 -7.44 4.37
C LYS A 100 -0.05 -6.88 5.58
N GLU A 101 0.49 -5.90 6.28
CA GLU A 101 -0.22 -5.22 7.36
C GLU A 101 -1.44 -4.44 6.86
N ALA A 102 -1.33 -3.75 5.73
CA ALA A 102 -2.45 -3.04 5.10
C ALA A 102 -3.54 -4.01 4.62
N LEU A 103 -3.18 -5.08 3.91
CA LEU A 103 -4.09 -6.14 3.46
C LEU A 103 -4.77 -6.85 4.65
N LYS A 104 -4.04 -7.11 5.73
CA LYS A 104 -4.59 -7.69 6.97
C LYS A 104 -5.56 -6.71 7.66
N LYS A 105 -5.22 -5.42 7.68
CA LYS A 105 -6.12 -4.37 8.17
C LYS A 105 -7.37 -4.27 7.31
N LEU A 106 -7.35 -4.53 6.00
CA LEU A 106 -8.53 -4.50 5.14
C LEU A 106 -9.37 -5.77 5.28
N SER A 107 -8.74 -6.95 5.23
CA SER A 107 -9.43 -8.24 5.35
C SER A 107 -10.10 -8.43 6.70
N ARG A 108 -9.57 -7.86 7.80
CA ARG A 108 -10.21 -7.95 9.11
C ARG A 108 -11.57 -7.24 9.14
N LYS A 109 -11.71 -6.05 8.55
CA LYS A 109 -13.02 -5.37 8.47
C LYS A 109 -13.96 -6.15 7.55
N PHE A 110 -13.45 -6.65 6.43
CA PHE A 110 -14.22 -7.47 5.50
C PHE A 110 -14.77 -8.71 6.20
N TRP A 111 -13.96 -9.45 6.95
CA TRP A 111 -14.37 -10.67 7.62
C TRP A 111 -15.42 -10.43 8.73
N ILE A 112 -15.30 -9.31 9.45
CA ILE A 112 -16.33 -8.90 10.43
C ILE A 112 -17.67 -8.64 9.73
N ALA A 113 -17.67 -7.89 8.62
CA ALA A 113 -18.88 -7.65 7.83
C ALA A 113 -19.46 -8.96 7.26
N THR A 114 -18.60 -9.81 6.68
CA THR A 114 -18.98 -11.11 6.13
C THR A 114 -19.66 -12.00 7.17
N ILE A 115 -19.16 -12.06 8.41
CA ILE A 115 -19.79 -12.83 9.50
C ILE A 115 -21.20 -12.33 9.82
N PHE A 116 -21.44 -11.03 9.76
CA PHE A 116 -22.78 -10.47 10.01
C PHE A 116 -23.71 -10.64 8.79
N THR A 117 -23.17 -10.55 7.57
CA THR A 117 -23.96 -10.70 6.34
C THR A 117 -24.31 -12.16 6.05
N ILE A 118 -23.46 -13.13 6.40
CA ILE A 118 -23.68 -14.56 6.11
C ILE A 118 -25.00 -15.07 6.72
N PRO A 119 -25.31 -14.86 8.02
CA PRO A 119 -26.58 -15.30 8.61
C PRO A 119 -27.79 -14.65 7.94
N VAL A 120 -27.72 -13.35 7.62
CA VAL A 120 -28.80 -12.62 6.94
C VAL A 120 -29.01 -13.19 5.54
N LEU A 121 -27.94 -13.39 4.78
CA LEU A 121 -27.98 -13.97 3.44
C LEU A 121 -28.55 -15.39 3.48
N PHE A 122 -28.14 -16.20 4.47
CA PHE A 122 -28.67 -17.54 4.64
C PHE A 122 -30.16 -17.50 4.95
N LEU A 123 -30.65 -16.61 5.81
CA LEU A 123 -32.09 -16.45 6.05
C LEU A 123 -32.86 -16.06 4.77
N SER A 124 -32.30 -15.18 3.95
CA SER A 124 -32.90 -14.79 2.67
C SER A 124 -32.92 -15.92 1.64
N MET A 125 -31.85 -16.73 1.57
CA MET A 125 -31.71 -17.81 0.59
C MET A 125 -32.31 -19.14 1.06
N ALA A 126 -32.45 -19.37 2.36
CA ALA A 126 -33.03 -20.59 2.94
C ALA A 126 -34.50 -20.79 2.53
N GLN A 127 -35.22 -19.69 2.28
CA GLN A 127 -36.61 -19.71 1.79
C GLN A 127 -36.70 -20.28 0.36
N TYR A 128 -35.62 -20.17 -0.42
CA TYR A 128 -35.56 -20.67 -1.80
C TYR A 128 -35.10 -22.14 -1.88
N VAL A 129 -34.53 -22.69 -0.80
CA VAL A 129 -34.07 -24.08 -0.70
C VAL A 129 -35.22 -25.05 -0.36
N GLY A 130 -36.45 -24.55 -0.20
CA GLY A 130 -37.63 -25.40 0.07
C GLY A 130 -37.69 -25.92 1.51
N ILE A 131 -36.96 -25.30 2.43
CA ILE A 131 -37.14 -25.52 3.86
C ILE A 131 -38.31 -24.64 4.29
N ASP A 132 -39.45 -25.25 4.62
CA ASP A 132 -40.62 -24.57 5.17
C ASP A 132 -40.29 -23.97 6.56
N ILE A 133 -39.70 -22.76 6.54
CA ILE A 133 -39.47 -21.93 7.73
C ILE A 133 -40.81 -21.35 8.26
N SER A 134 -41.89 -21.52 7.48
CA SER A 134 -43.28 -21.15 7.76
C SER A 134 -43.86 -21.78 9.04
N LEU A 135 -43.19 -22.79 9.64
CA LEU A 135 -43.61 -23.40 10.89
C LEU A 135 -42.93 -22.78 12.13
N PHE A 136 -41.83 -22.04 11.97
CA PHE A 136 -41.03 -21.52 13.09
C PHE A 136 -41.20 -20.02 13.37
N ILE A 137 -41.87 -19.28 12.49
CA ILE A 137 -42.00 -17.82 12.63
C ILE A 137 -43.47 -17.47 12.82
N ASP A 138 -43.86 -17.40 14.08
CA ASP A 138 -45.16 -16.90 14.56
C ASP A 138 -45.38 -15.45 14.08
N GLU A 139 -46.61 -15.12 13.69
CA GLU A 139 -47.04 -13.84 13.12
C GLU A 139 -46.62 -12.62 13.97
N LYS A 140 -46.42 -12.81 15.28
CA LYS A 140 -45.93 -11.77 16.22
C LYS A 140 -44.47 -11.36 16.00
N THR A 141 -43.64 -12.25 15.50
CA THR A 141 -42.20 -12.02 15.31
C THR A 141 -41.92 -11.18 14.06
N ASN A 142 -42.77 -11.30 13.03
CA ASN A 142 -42.69 -10.49 11.81
C ASN A 142 -42.84 -8.98 12.11
N GLY A 143 -43.76 -8.60 12.99
CA GLY A 143 -43.94 -7.19 13.37
C GLY A 143 -42.75 -6.61 14.14
N TRP A 144 -42.13 -7.41 15.01
CA TRP A 144 -40.97 -6.97 15.80
C TRP A 144 -39.70 -6.85 14.95
N ILE A 145 -39.51 -7.77 14.00
CA ILE A 145 -38.39 -7.70 13.05
C ILE A 145 -38.54 -6.48 12.12
N GLN A 146 -39.76 -6.17 11.66
CA GLN A 146 -40.03 -4.94 10.88
C GLN A 146 -39.72 -3.66 11.66
N PHE A 147 -40.00 -3.65 12.98
CA PHE A 147 -39.73 -2.51 13.85
C PHE A 147 -38.23 -2.26 14.05
N ILE A 148 -37.45 -3.34 14.18
CA ILE A 148 -35.99 -3.27 14.39
C ILE A 148 -35.26 -2.92 13.09
N LEU A 149 -35.66 -3.51 11.95
CA LEU A 149 -35.00 -3.27 10.66
C LEU A 149 -35.26 -1.88 10.07
N SER A 150 -36.33 -1.20 10.48
CA SER A 150 -36.67 0.17 10.05
C SER A 150 -36.06 1.27 10.93
N THR A 151 -35.38 0.90 12.02
CA THR A 151 -34.94 1.84 13.07
C THR A 151 -33.49 1.57 13.47
N PRO A 152 -32.55 1.45 12.53
CA PRO A 152 -31.72 2.63 12.31
C PRO A 152 -31.08 2.69 10.91
N VAL A 153 -31.46 3.73 10.16
CA VAL A 153 -30.54 4.48 9.28
C VAL A 153 -30.29 5.84 9.92
#